data_AF-A0A6G1VP83-F1
#
_entry.id   AF-A0A6G1VP83-F1
#
_cell.length_a   1.000
_cell.length_b   1.000
_cell.length_c   1.000
_cell.angle_alpha   90.00
_cell.angle_beta   90.00
_cell.angle_gamma   90.00
#
_symmetry.space_group_name_H-M   'P 1'
#
loop_
_entity.id
_entity.type
_entity.pdbx_description
1 polymer ?
#
loop_
_entity_poly.entity_id
_entity_poly.type
_entity_poly.pdbx_seq_one_letter_code
_entity_poly.pdbx_strand_id
1 'polypeptide(L)'
;MKTKNINDVLKDLDALKKADVEDCVFREKALHYISELNTIKRREEKQEIMMLVIAAVVILFISVYLCITYLSNENLQQNVAEKNKIIDKYENFVNPASKEIHTVTYIDKNGKKVTIPQLLDENVKLLEKVSDLEFKLNYIKETYGIVVVENGNTYSLKADKVDSALLLLDTYRDKIKYDTKKKAWTIHRTYIDTVKTTKSTNQTNE
;
A
#
# COMPACT_ATOMS: atom_id res chain seq x y z
N MET A 1 56.93 2.22 -20.53
CA MET A 1 57.51 0.91 -20.87
C MET A 1 56.49 0.19 -21.73
N LYS A 2 56.77 -0.02 -23.03
CA LYS A 2 55.80 -0.58 -23.98
C LYS A 2 55.65 -2.07 -23.68
N THR A 3 54.44 -2.56 -23.41
CA THR A 3 54.18 -3.98 -23.16
C THR A 3 54.50 -4.76 -24.43
N LYS A 4 55.58 -5.56 -24.40
CA LYS A 4 55.96 -6.45 -25.50
C LYS A 4 54.97 -7.60 -25.60
N ASN A 5 54.54 -7.94 -26.82
CA ASN A 5 53.68 -9.08 -27.08
C ASN A 5 54.52 -10.38 -27.14
N ILE A 6 53.89 -11.54 -27.01
CA ILE A 6 54.53 -12.87 -27.15
C ILE A 6 55.37 -12.95 -28.43
N ASN A 7 54.84 -12.42 -29.55
CA ASN A 7 55.56 -12.40 -30.83
C ASN A 7 56.81 -11.53 -30.81
N ASP A 8 56.82 -10.43 -30.04
CA ASP A 8 57.98 -9.57 -29.90
C ASP A 8 59.09 -10.27 -29.11
N VAL A 9 58.71 -10.97 -28.03
CA VAL A 9 59.66 -11.72 -27.18
C VAL A 9 60.24 -12.92 -27.93
N LEU A 10 59.44 -13.64 -28.73
CA LEU A 10 59.90 -14.74 -29.58
C LEU A 10 60.84 -14.26 -30.69
N LYS A 11 60.56 -13.09 -31.28
CA LYS A 11 61.42 -12.47 -32.30
C LYS A 11 62.76 -12.04 -31.72
N ASP A 12 62.76 -11.46 -30.52
CA ASP A 12 63.98 -11.09 -29.80
C ASP A 12 64.81 -12.34 -29.44
N LEU A 13 64.16 -13.46 -29.07
CA LEU A 13 64.81 -14.74 -28.78
C LEU A 13 65.46 -15.38 -30.03
N ASP A 14 64.78 -15.32 -31.18
CA ASP A 14 65.30 -15.82 -32.46
C ASP A 14 66.45 -14.95 -33.00
N ALA A 15 66.37 -13.62 -32.80
CA ALA A 15 67.46 -12.70 -33.11
C ALA A 15 68.69 -12.96 -32.23
N LEU A 16 68.48 -13.21 -30.93
CA LEU A 16 69.55 -13.56 -29.99
C LEU A 16 70.24 -14.87 -30.39
N LYS A 17 69.49 -15.88 -30.86
CA LYS A 17 70.02 -17.18 -31.32
C LYS A 17 70.90 -17.08 -32.57
N LYS A 18 70.63 -16.09 -33.42
CA LYS A 18 71.38 -15.85 -34.68
C LYS A 18 72.63 -14.98 -34.49
N ALA A 19 72.77 -14.32 -33.34
CA ALA A 19 73.92 -13.50 -33.02
C ALA A 19 75.01 -14.37 -32.36
N ASP A 20 76.26 -14.22 -32.79
CA ASP A 20 77.43 -14.89 -32.21
C ASP A 20 77.81 -14.20 -30.88
N VAL A 21 77.00 -14.46 -29.84
CA VAL A 21 77.12 -13.85 -28.50
C VAL A 21 77.73 -14.86 -27.54
N GLU A 22 78.59 -14.37 -26.64
CA GLU A 22 79.21 -15.16 -25.58
C GLU A 22 78.16 -15.91 -24.73
N ASP A 23 78.41 -17.21 -24.48
CA ASP A 23 77.42 -18.17 -23.95
C ASP A 23 76.79 -17.74 -22.61
N CYS A 24 77.53 -17.03 -21.76
CA CYS A 24 77.02 -16.56 -20.47
C CYS A 24 75.95 -15.46 -20.62
N VAL A 25 76.18 -14.49 -21.52
CA VAL A 25 75.26 -13.38 -21.80
C VAL A 25 74.03 -13.89 -22.57
N PHE A 26 74.24 -14.87 -23.46
CA PHE A 26 73.17 -15.55 -24.17
C PHE A 26 72.24 -16.26 -23.17
N ARG A 27 72.79 -17.03 -22.24
CA ARG A 27 72.01 -17.77 -21.23
C ARG A 27 71.20 -16.86 -20.32
N GLU A 28 71.77 -15.76 -19.85
CA GLU A 28 71.08 -14.80 -18.99
C GLU A 28 69.90 -14.13 -19.70
N LYS A 29 70.11 -13.66 -20.94
CA LYS A 29 69.05 -13.04 -21.75
C LYS A 29 67.97 -14.04 -22.14
N ALA A 30 68.33 -15.28 -22.47
CA ALA A 30 67.37 -16.33 -22.78
C ALA A 30 66.47 -16.64 -21.56
N LEU A 31 67.06 -16.75 -20.35
CA LEU A 31 66.30 -16.94 -19.12
C LEU A 31 65.37 -15.75 -18.83
N HIS A 32 65.82 -14.52 -19.07
CA HIS A 32 65.00 -13.32 -18.93
C HIS A 32 63.77 -13.37 -19.86
N TYR A 33 63.95 -13.66 -21.15
CA TYR A 33 62.82 -13.76 -22.10
C TYR A 33 61.88 -14.93 -21.81
N ILE A 34 62.40 -16.07 -21.35
CA ILE A 34 61.58 -17.20 -20.88
C ILE A 34 60.75 -16.77 -19.65
N SER A 35 61.32 -16.00 -18.73
CA SER A 35 60.60 -15.47 -17.57
C SER A 35 59.50 -14.49 -17.99
N GLU A 36 59.76 -13.60 -18.95
CA GLU A 36 58.76 -12.68 -19.50
C GLU A 36 57.60 -13.46 -20.15
N LEU A 37 57.89 -14.45 -20.99
CA LEU A 37 56.87 -15.31 -21.61
C LEU A 37 56.00 -16.03 -20.56
N ASN A 38 56.61 -16.57 -19.51
CA ASN A 38 55.87 -17.22 -18.41
C ASN A 38 54.95 -16.24 -17.67
N THR A 39 55.37 -14.97 -17.49
CA THR A 39 54.52 -13.96 -16.85
C THR A 39 53.35 -13.53 -17.74
N ILE A 40 53.53 -13.47 -19.05
CA ILE A 40 52.47 -13.15 -20.02
C ILE A 40 51.46 -14.30 -20.06
N LYS A 41 51.92 -15.54 -20.22
CA LYS A 41 51.07 -16.74 -20.22
C LYS A 41 50.24 -16.85 -18.94
N ARG A 42 50.84 -16.64 -17.77
CA ARG A 42 50.13 -16.67 -16.48
C ARG A 42 49.08 -15.55 -16.35
N ARG A 43 49.25 -14.43 -17.06
CA ARG A 43 48.26 -13.33 -17.08
C ARG A 43 47.07 -13.70 -17.97
N GLU A 44 47.33 -14.29 -19.14
CA GLU A 44 46.29 -14.78 -20.06
C GLU A 44 45.45 -15.89 -19.40
N GLU A 45 46.07 -16.88 -18.77
CA GLU A 45 45.36 -17.95 -18.04
C GLU A 45 44.44 -17.38 -16.95
N LYS A 46 44.90 -16.36 -16.20
CA LYS A 46 44.06 -15.69 -15.19
C LYS A 46 42.89 -14.92 -15.80
N GLN A 47 43.10 -14.31 -16.97
CA GLN A 47 42.05 -13.59 -17.69
C GLN A 47 41.00 -14.54 -18.24
N GLU A 48 41.39 -15.68 -18.80
CA GLU A 48 40.47 -16.72 -19.27
C GLU A 48 39.63 -17.27 -18.12
N ILE A 49 40.26 -17.60 -16.98
CA ILE A 49 39.53 -18.07 -15.79
C ILE A 49 38.56 -16.99 -15.29
N MET A 50 38.98 -15.73 -15.22
CA MET A 50 38.11 -14.62 -14.79
C MET A 50 36.92 -14.42 -15.75
N MET A 51 37.15 -14.49 -17.06
CA MET A 51 36.09 -14.39 -18.07
C MET A 51 35.10 -15.55 -17.93
N LEU A 52 35.57 -16.76 -17.67
CA LEU A 52 34.72 -17.94 -17.48
C LEU A 52 33.85 -17.80 -16.23
N VAL A 53 34.42 -17.31 -15.11
CA VAL A 53 33.66 -17.04 -13.89
C VAL A 53 32.57 -15.98 -14.13
N ILE A 54 32.90 -14.90 -14.83
CA ILE A 54 31.91 -13.85 -15.17
C ILE A 54 30.81 -14.41 -16.07
N ALA A 55 31.17 -15.21 -17.09
CA ALA A 55 30.19 -15.85 -17.97
C ALA A 55 29.26 -16.79 -17.19
N ALA A 56 29.79 -17.58 -16.26
CA ALA A 56 29.00 -18.47 -15.41
C ALA A 56 28.01 -17.68 -14.52
N VAL A 57 28.43 -16.54 -13.97
CA VAL A 57 27.56 -15.66 -13.18
C VAL A 57 26.44 -15.07 -14.05
N VAL A 58 26.74 -14.61 -15.26
CA VAL A 58 25.73 -14.06 -16.19
C VAL A 58 24.70 -15.13 -16.56
N ILE A 59 25.14 -16.36 -16.83
CA ILE A 59 24.23 -17.48 -17.16
C ILE A 59 23.31 -17.80 -15.97
N LEU A 60 23.82 -17.76 -14.74
CA LEU A 60 23.01 -17.93 -13.53
C LEU A 60 21.94 -16.85 -13.39
N PHE A 61 22.27 -15.58 -13.67
CA PHE A 61 21.27 -14.50 -13.60
C PHE A 61 20.20 -14.65 -14.68
N ILE A 62 20.57 -15.06 -15.90
CA ILE A 62 19.62 -15.31 -16.98
C ILE A 62 18.68 -16.46 -16.63
N SER A 63 19.20 -17.55 -16.06
CA SER A 63 18.36 -18.71 -15.69
C SER A 63 17.37 -18.37 -14.57
N VAL A 64 17.81 -17.61 -13.56
CA VAL A 64 16.92 -17.11 -12.49
C VAL A 64 15.85 -16.19 -13.06
N TYR A 65 16.22 -15.26 -13.93
CA TYR A 65 15.27 -14.35 -14.58
C TYR A 65 14.20 -15.11 -15.38
N LEU A 66 14.61 -16.09 -16.19
CA LEU A 66 13.69 -16.94 -16.95
C LEU A 66 12.78 -17.78 -16.04
N CYS A 67 13.29 -18.28 -14.92
CA CYS A 67 12.48 -19.02 -13.95
C CYS A 67 11.40 -18.13 -13.31
N ILE A 68 11.76 -16.92 -12.91
CA ILE A 68 10.82 -15.95 -12.33
C ILE A 68 9.74 -15.56 -13.34
N THR A 69 10.11 -15.27 -14.60
CA THR A 69 9.13 -14.87 -15.62
C THR A 69 8.18 -16.01 -15.98
N TYR A 70 8.68 -17.24 -16.08
CA TYR A 70 7.85 -18.43 -16.30
C TYR A 70 6.85 -18.65 -15.17
N LEU A 71 7.32 -18.67 -13.91
CA LEU A 71 6.47 -18.86 -12.73
C LEU A 71 5.45 -17.73 -12.57
N SER A 72 5.86 -16.49 -12.82
CA SER A 72 4.95 -15.34 -12.81
C SER A 72 3.87 -15.48 -13.88
N ASN A 73 4.20 -15.98 -15.07
CA ASN A 73 3.24 -16.15 -16.15
C ASN A 73 2.22 -17.25 -15.83
N GLU A 74 2.64 -18.40 -15.29
CA GLU A 74 1.71 -19.45 -14.85
C GLU A 74 0.77 -18.96 -13.74
N ASN A 75 1.33 -18.29 -12.73
CA ASN A 75 0.53 -17.71 -11.65
C ASN A 75 -0.46 -16.67 -12.19
N LEU A 76 -0.06 -15.85 -13.16
CA LEU A 76 -0.94 -14.87 -13.78
C LEU A 76 -2.04 -15.55 -14.58
N GLN A 77 -1.71 -16.58 -15.37
CA GLN A 77 -2.68 -17.36 -16.14
C GLN A 77 -3.69 -18.05 -15.23
N GLN A 78 -3.24 -18.65 -14.13
CA GLN A 78 -4.11 -19.29 -13.15
C GLN A 78 -5.04 -18.28 -12.47
N ASN A 79 -4.51 -17.13 -12.02
CA ASN A 79 -5.31 -16.06 -11.42
C ASN A 79 -6.34 -15.49 -12.39
N VAL A 80 -5.95 -15.29 -13.65
CA VAL A 80 -6.87 -14.84 -14.72
C VAL A 80 -7.93 -15.89 -14.99
N ALA A 81 -7.57 -17.18 -15.07
CA ALA A 81 -8.52 -18.26 -15.28
C ALA A 81 -9.52 -18.40 -14.13
N GLU A 82 -9.07 -18.26 -12.88
CA GLU A 82 -9.95 -18.28 -11.71
C GLU A 82 -10.90 -17.09 -11.70
N LYS A 83 -10.40 -15.88 -11.96
CA LYS A 83 -11.23 -14.67 -12.07
C LYS A 83 -12.22 -14.75 -13.23
N ASN A 84 -11.80 -15.27 -14.38
CA ASN A 84 -12.68 -15.47 -15.53
C ASN A 84 -13.76 -16.50 -15.21
N LYS A 85 -13.43 -17.61 -14.53
CA LYS A 85 -14.44 -18.60 -14.08
C LYS A 85 -15.50 -17.98 -13.16
N ILE A 86 -15.09 -17.04 -12.31
CA ILE A 86 -16.02 -16.28 -11.46
C ILE A 86 -16.89 -15.37 -12.34
N ILE A 87 -16.29 -14.61 -13.26
CA ILE A 87 -17.01 -13.73 -14.19
C ILE A 87 -18.01 -14.53 -15.04
N ASP A 88 -17.59 -15.63 -15.65
CA ASP A 88 -18.45 -16.51 -16.47
C ASP A 88 -19.61 -17.06 -15.64
N LYS A 89 -19.38 -17.40 -14.38
CA LYS A 89 -20.43 -17.83 -13.45
C LYS A 89 -21.44 -16.72 -13.22
N TYR A 90 -20.99 -15.48 -12.98
CA TYR A 90 -21.89 -14.33 -12.83
C TYR A 90 -22.61 -13.97 -14.13
N GLU A 91 -21.93 -14.00 -15.27
CA GLU A 91 -22.52 -13.74 -16.59
C GLU A 91 -23.61 -14.75 -16.91
N ASN A 92 -23.38 -16.04 -16.64
CA ASN A 92 -24.41 -17.07 -16.77
C ASN A 92 -25.60 -16.90 -15.80
N PHE A 93 -25.41 -16.27 -14.65
CA PHE A 93 -26.53 -15.94 -13.74
C PHE A 93 -27.33 -14.73 -14.21
N VAL A 94 -26.66 -13.72 -14.75
CA VAL A 94 -27.29 -12.47 -15.19
C VAL A 94 -27.95 -12.63 -16.56
N ASN A 95 -27.31 -13.37 -17.47
CA ASN A 95 -27.74 -13.54 -18.86
C ASN A 95 -27.50 -14.97 -19.36
N PRO A 96 -28.24 -15.98 -18.85
CA PRO A 96 -28.04 -17.37 -19.23
C PRO A 96 -28.31 -17.58 -20.73
N ALA A 97 -27.37 -18.20 -21.44
CA ALA A 97 -27.52 -18.57 -22.84
C ALA A 97 -28.72 -19.53 -23.09
N SER A 98 -29.15 -20.26 -22.06
CA SER A 98 -30.33 -21.12 -22.07
C SER A 98 -31.53 -20.46 -21.37
N LYS A 99 -32.68 -20.36 -22.07
CA LYS A 99 -33.96 -19.86 -21.52
C LYS A 99 -34.47 -20.62 -20.27
N GLU A 100 -33.94 -21.79 -19.96
CA GLU A 100 -34.40 -22.64 -18.86
C GLU A 100 -33.99 -22.15 -17.45
N ILE A 101 -32.84 -21.48 -17.30
CA ILE A 101 -32.35 -21.00 -15.99
C ILE A 101 -33.23 -19.87 -15.41
N HIS A 102 -33.98 -19.16 -16.25
CA HIS A 102 -34.95 -18.14 -15.82
C HIS A 102 -36.14 -18.67 -15.00
N THR A 103 -36.24 -19.99 -14.80
CA THR A 103 -37.38 -20.61 -14.10
C THR A 103 -37.13 -20.97 -12.64
N VAL A 104 -35.94 -20.69 -12.09
CA VAL A 104 -35.73 -20.80 -10.64
C VAL A 104 -36.45 -19.62 -9.97
N THR A 105 -37.69 -19.89 -9.56
CA THR A 105 -38.57 -18.94 -8.88
C THR A 105 -38.56 -19.25 -7.39
N TYR A 106 -38.29 -18.22 -6.58
CA TYR A 106 -38.41 -18.27 -5.14
C TYR A 106 -39.76 -17.68 -4.72
N ILE A 107 -40.29 -18.12 -3.58
CA ILE A 107 -41.50 -17.58 -3.00
C ILE A 107 -41.08 -16.64 -1.87
N ASP A 108 -41.38 -15.35 -2.01
CA ASP A 108 -41.19 -14.36 -0.95
C ASP A 108 -42.12 -14.68 0.25
N LYS A 109 -41.84 -14.09 1.42
CA LYS A 109 -42.64 -14.19 2.65
C LYS A 109 -44.13 -13.90 2.44
N ASN A 110 -44.46 -13.15 1.39
CA ASN A 110 -45.83 -12.79 1.00
C ASN A 110 -46.46 -13.74 -0.05
N GLY A 111 -45.84 -14.89 -0.34
CA GLY A 111 -46.35 -15.85 -1.33
C GLY A 111 -46.12 -15.46 -2.80
N LYS A 112 -45.41 -14.35 -3.07
CA LYS A 112 -45.13 -13.86 -4.42
C LYS A 112 -43.95 -14.62 -5.03
N LYS A 113 -44.09 -15.09 -6.28
CA LYS A 113 -42.98 -15.65 -7.06
C LYS A 113 -42.02 -14.54 -7.48
N VAL A 114 -40.76 -14.69 -7.15
CA VAL A 114 -39.68 -13.75 -7.48
C VAL A 114 -38.57 -14.51 -8.21
N THR A 115 -38.06 -13.93 -9.29
CA THR A 115 -36.97 -14.51 -10.08
C THR A 115 -35.62 -14.01 -9.57
N ILE A 116 -34.54 -14.79 -9.74
CA ILE A 116 -33.18 -14.41 -9.34
C ILE A 116 -32.74 -13.01 -9.82
N PRO A 117 -32.99 -12.59 -11.08
CA PRO A 117 -32.62 -11.24 -11.52
C PRO A 117 -33.38 -10.14 -10.77
N GLN A 118 -34.64 -10.39 -10.38
CA GLN A 118 -35.42 -9.45 -9.59
C GLN A 118 -34.87 -9.34 -8.16
N LEU A 119 -34.44 -10.45 -7.55
CA LEU A 119 -33.79 -10.46 -6.25
C LEU A 119 -32.45 -9.72 -6.28
N LEU A 120 -31.69 -9.86 -7.37
CA LEU A 120 -30.41 -9.17 -7.52
C LEU A 120 -30.60 -7.65 -7.64
N ASP A 121 -31.53 -7.21 -8.49
CA ASP A 121 -31.89 -5.79 -8.64
C ASP A 121 -32.41 -5.20 -7.31
N GLU A 122 -33.26 -5.93 -6.59
CA GLU A 122 -33.76 -5.51 -5.28
C GLU A 122 -32.63 -5.41 -4.25
N ASN A 123 -31.69 -6.37 -4.23
CA ASN A 123 -30.55 -6.33 -3.33
C ASN A 123 -29.65 -5.11 -3.59
N VAL A 124 -29.37 -4.79 -4.87
CA VAL A 124 -28.61 -3.58 -5.23
C VAL A 124 -29.32 -2.31 -4.72
N LYS A 125 -30.64 -2.21 -4.93
CA LYS A 125 -31.44 -1.07 -4.44
C LYS A 125 -31.47 -0.98 -2.91
N LEU A 126 -31.50 -2.12 -2.22
CA LEU A 126 -31.46 -2.16 -0.76
C LEU A 126 -30.11 -1.71 -0.23
N LEU A 127 -29.01 -2.16 -0.84
CA LEU A 127 -27.65 -1.74 -0.48
C LEU A 127 -27.46 -0.22 -0.66
N GLU A 128 -27.97 0.34 -1.77
CA GLU A 128 -27.92 1.78 -2.02
C GLU A 128 -28.70 2.56 -0.95
N LYS A 129 -29.91 2.10 -0.58
CA LYS A 129 -30.71 2.71 0.49
C LYS A 129 -30.05 2.62 1.85
N VAL A 130 -29.44 1.48 2.19
CA VAL A 130 -28.71 1.31 3.45
C VAL A 130 -27.54 2.29 3.51
N SER A 131 -26.76 2.40 2.43
CA SER A 131 -25.66 3.35 2.33
C SER A 131 -26.10 4.81 2.51
N ASP A 132 -27.19 5.22 1.83
CA ASP A 132 -27.76 6.57 1.98
C ASP A 132 -28.27 6.84 3.41
N LEU A 133 -28.92 5.86 4.03
CA LEU A 133 -29.40 5.96 5.41
C LEU A 133 -28.26 6.02 6.42
N GLU A 134 -27.21 5.21 6.24
CA GLU A 134 -26.00 5.24 7.06
C GLU A 134 -25.30 6.59 6.97
N PHE A 135 -25.16 7.14 5.76
CA PHE A 135 -24.61 8.47 5.55
C PHE A 135 -25.41 9.54 6.29
N LYS A 136 -26.75 9.55 6.12
CA LYS A 136 -27.64 10.50 6.81
C LYS A 136 -27.55 10.37 8.32
N LEU A 137 -27.52 9.14 8.85
CA LEU A 137 -27.42 8.89 10.28
C LEU A 137 -26.08 9.39 10.84
N ASN A 138 -24.98 9.10 10.16
CA ASN A 138 -23.65 9.57 10.56
C ASN A 138 -23.57 11.09 10.55
N TYR A 139 -24.08 11.74 9.50
CA TYR A 139 -24.16 13.19 9.43
C TYR A 139 -24.91 13.80 10.62
N ILE A 140 -26.07 13.22 11.00
CA ILE A 140 -26.85 13.66 12.16
C ILE A 140 -26.08 13.44 13.47
N LYS A 141 -25.47 12.26 13.65
CA LYS A 141 -24.68 11.93 14.85
C LYS A 141 -23.53 12.90 15.05
N GLU A 142 -22.79 13.23 13.99
CA GLU A 142 -21.68 14.18 14.04
C GLU A 142 -22.17 15.61 14.30
N THR A 143 -23.18 16.06 13.54
CA THR A 143 -23.72 17.43 13.62
C THR A 143 -24.24 17.73 15.03
N TYR A 144 -25.05 16.84 15.58
CA TYR A 144 -25.72 17.04 16.87
C TYR A 144 -24.96 16.41 18.05
N GLY A 145 -23.83 15.74 17.81
CA GLY A 145 -23.06 15.06 18.84
C GLY A 145 -23.84 13.96 19.55
N ILE A 146 -24.62 13.18 18.78
CA ILE A 146 -25.43 12.07 19.32
C ILE A 146 -24.56 10.82 19.37
N VAL A 147 -24.47 10.22 20.55
CA VAL A 147 -23.75 8.98 20.82
C VAL A 147 -24.76 7.89 21.14
N VAL A 148 -24.61 6.73 20.50
CA VAL A 148 -25.37 5.52 20.84
C VAL A 148 -24.55 4.75 21.87
N VAL A 149 -25.12 4.51 23.04
CA VAL A 149 -24.52 3.72 24.11
C VAL A 149 -25.24 2.38 24.18
N GLU A 150 -24.51 1.32 23.85
CA GLU A 150 -24.97 -0.05 23.90
C GLU A 150 -24.81 -0.59 25.33
N ASN A 151 -25.92 -0.99 25.94
CA ASN A 151 -25.96 -1.60 27.27
C ASN A 151 -26.58 -3.00 27.12
N GLY A 152 -25.75 -3.96 26.71
CA GLY A 152 -26.17 -5.35 26.47
C GLY A 152 -27.29 -5.45 25.43
N ASN A 153 -28.50 -5.80 25.87
CA ASN A 153 -29.67 -5.94 24.99
C ASN A 153 -30.43 -4.62 24.73
N THR A 154 -29.93 -3.49 25.23
CA THR A 154 -30.60 -2.20 25.10
C THR A 154 -29.69 -1.15 24.49
N TYR A 155 -30.28 -0.29 23.67
CA TYR A 155 -29.60 0.86 23.08
C TYR A 155 -30.12 2.13 23.75
N SER A 156 -29.21 2.96 24.22
CA SER A 156 -29.52 4.28 24.77
C SER A 156 -28.87 5.36 23.92
N LEU A 157 -29.54 6.51 23.80
CA LEU A 157 -29.05 7.66 23.06
C LEU A 157 -28.61 8.74 24.05
N LYS A 158 -27.42 9.27 23.83
CA LYS A 158 -26.86 10.36 24.62
C LYS A 158 -26.55 11.52 23.68
N ALA A 159 -27.10 12.71 23.93
CA ALA A 159 -26.99 13.86 23.04
C ALA A 159 -26.60 15.12 23.82
N ASP A 160 -25.46 15.08 24.51
CA ASP A 160 -25.02 16.12 25.46
C ASP A 160 -25.12 17.55 24.90
N LYS A 161 -24.78 17.75 23.63
CA LYS A 161 -24.88 19.07 22.98
C LYS A 161 -26.32 19.58 22.89
N VAL A 162 -27.25 18.71 22.50
CA VAL A 162 -28.68 19.03 22.35
C VAL A 162 -29.30 19.18 23.73
N ASP A 163 -29.02 18.27 24.65
CA ASP A 163 -29.55 18.29 26.02
C ASP A 163 -29.09 19.55 26.77
N SER A 164 -27.82 19.94 26.61
CA SER A 164 -27.30 21.20 27.16
C SER A 164 -27.97 22.43 26.56
N ALA A 165 -28.19 22.44 25.23
CA ALA A 165 -28.88 23.54 24.56
C ALA A 165 -30.35 23.67 25.01
N LEU A 166 -31.05 22.55 25.18
CA LEU A 166 -32.42 22.51 25.69
C LEU A 166 -32.51 22.99 27.14
N LEU A 167 -31.58 22.58 28.00
CA LEU A 167 -31.56 22.99 29.41
C LEU A 167 -31.25 24.48 29.58
N LEU A 168 -30.36 25.03 28.75
CA LEU A 168 -30.11 26.46 28.70
C LEU A 168 -31.32 27.24 28.14
N LEU A 169 -32.15 26.61 27.32
CA LEU A 169 -33.27 27.28 26.68
C LEU A 169 -34.27 27.81 27.71
N ASP A 170 -34.62 27.05 28.75
CA ASP A 170 -35.60 27.51 29.76
C ASP A 170 -35.04 28.59 30.68
N THR A 171 -33.74 28.51 31.03
CA THR A 171 -33.10 29.48 31.96
C THR A 171 -32.71 30.79 31.28
N TYR A 172 -32.43 30.74 29.98
CA TYR A 172 -31.99 31.90 29.20
C TYR A 172 -33.01 32.31 28.14
N ARG A 173 -34.22 31.71 28.11
CA ARG A 173 -35.25 31.98 27.10
C ARG A 173 -35.59 33.46 27.00
N ASP A 174 -35.73 34.09 28.15
CA ASP A 174 -36.03 35.51 28.34
C ASP A 174 -34.85 36.42 27.96
N LYS A 175 -33.63 35.87 27.97
CA LYS A 175 -32.35 36.56 27.70
C LYS A 175 -31.85 36.37 26.26
N ILE A 176 -32.46 35.45 25.51
CA ILE A 176 -32.16 35.18 24.11
C ILE A 176 -33.15 35.95 23.24
N LYS A 177 -32.66 36.93 22.48
CA LYS A 177 -33.46 37.68 21.49
C LYS A 177 -32.91 37.49 20.09
N TYR A 178 -33.80 37.23 19.14
CA TYR A 178 -33.44 37.15 17.73
C TYR A 178 -33.37 38.57 17.15
N ASP A 179 -32.20 38.97 16.65
CA ASP A 179 -32.04 40.22 15.91
C ASP A 179 -32.31 39.94 14.42
N THR A 180 -33.47 40.37 13.94
CA THR A 180 -33.91 40.18 12.54
C THR A 180 -33.03 40.91 11.54
N LYS A 181 -32.36 42.00 11.92
CA LYS A 181 -31.45 42.75 11.03
C LYS A 181 -30.12 42.04 10.86
N LYS A 182 -29.61 41.41 11.92
CA LYS A 182 -28.32 40.68 11.91
C LYS A 182 -28.47 39.19 11.59
N LYS A 183 -29.70 38.68 11.50
CA LYS A 183 -30.01 37.24 11.34
C LYS A 183 -29.27 36.36 12.35
N ALA A 184 -29.17 36.83 13.60
CA ALA A 184 -28.39 36.18 14.64
C ALA A 184 -29.11 36.22 16.00
N TRP A 185 -28.87 35.20 16.81
CA TRP A 185 -29.36 35.13 18.20
C TRP A 185 -28.39 35.87 19.12
N THR A 186 -28.90 36.81 19.92
CA THR A 186 -28.10 37.61 20.85
C THR A 186 -28.47 37.25 22.29
N ILE A 187 -27.45 37.05 23.13
CA ILE A 187 -27.60 36.70 24.55
C ILE A 187 -27.10 37.88 25.40
N HIS A 188 -27.95 38.40 26.28
CA HIS A 188 -27.53 39.40 27.26
C HIS A 188 -27.17 38.73 28.60
N ARG A 189 -25.90 38.83 29.00
CA ARG A 189 -25.41 38.39 30.32
C ARG A 189 -25.23 39.62 31.21
N THR A 190 -25.96 39.68 32.32
CA THR A 190 -25.69 40.62 33.42
C THR A 190 -24.67 40.00 34.36
N TYR A 191 -23.48 40.58 34.46
CA TYR A 191 -22.51 40.23 35.50
C TYR A 191 -22.92 40.93 36.80
N ILE A 192 -23.07 40.16 37.88
CA ILE A 192 -23.19 40.70 39.23
C ILE A 192 -21.77 40.82 39.77
N ASP A 193 -21.28 42.05 39.95
CA ASP A 193 -20.00 42.29 40.62
C ASP A 193 -20.04 41.73 42.04
N THR A 194 -19.03 40.92 42.37
CA THR A 194 -18.89 40.24 43.66
C THR A 194 -18.84 41.23 44.82
N VAL A 195 -19.67 40.93 45.83
CA VAL A 195 -19.84 41.63 47.11
C VAL A 195 -18.49 41.86 47.82
N LYS A 196 -18.21 43.12 48.22
CA LYS A 196 -17.16 43.48 49.17
C LYS A 196 -17.43 42.78 50.51
N THR A 197 -16.55 41.87 50.92
CA THR A 197 -16.55 41.25 52.24
C THR A 197 -16.03 42.22 53.29
N THR A 198 -16.91 42.76 54.13
CA THR A 198 -16.53 43.47 55.36
C THR A 198 -16.20 42.43 56.43
N LYS A 199 -14.92 42.32 56.81
CA LYS A 199 -14.49 41.52 57.97
C LYS A 199 -15.02 42.16 59.26
N SER A 200 -15.86 41.44 60.00
CA SER A 200 -16.15 41.73 61.40
C SER A 200 -15.20 40.90 62.26
N THR A 201 -14.26 41.59 62.92
CA THR A 201 -13.42 41.05 63.98
C THR A 201 -14.24 41.07 65.27
N ASN A 202 -14.60 39.90 65.80
CA ASN A 202 -15.00 39.79 67.18
C ASN A 202 -13.90 39.08 67.97
N GLN A 203 -13.31 39.86 68.88
CA GLN A 203 -12.51 39.40 70.00
C GLN A 203 -13.41 38.65 70.98
N THR A 204 -12.92 37.51 71.48
CA THR A 204 -13.41 36.93 72.74
C THR A 204 -12.18 36.67 73.60
N ASN A 205 -11.99 37.53 74.59
CA ASN A 205 -11.26 37.23 75.80
C ASN A 205 -12.24 36.53 76.74
N GLU A 206 -11.93 35.31 77.15
CA GLU A 206 -11.96 34.80 78.54
C GLU A 206 -11.34 33.40 78.57
#